data_AF-A0A1W2E303-F1
#
_entry.id   AF-A0A1W2E303-F1
#
_cell.length_a   1.000
_cell.length_b   1.000
_cell.length_c   1.000
_cell.angle_alpha   90.00
_cell.angle_beta   90.00
_cell.angle_gamma   90.00
#
_symmetry.space_group_name_H-M   'P 1'
#
loop_
_entity.id
_entity.type
_entity.pdbx_description
1 polymer ?
#
loop_
_entity_poly.entity_id
_entity_poly.type
_entity_poly.pdbx_seq_one_letter_code
_entity_poly.pdbx_strand_id
1 'polypeptide(L)'
;MPIDALVIGDSHSRALRSGCNANGLKIQGFSASGTNWIDQTLRFDRKRGLRSTTNRGMNRRFDKIAEAVGVENIFDTGAPALISLFNLGRLSGGFSWHNHHVPEEDDRDADALHVSPAFLRDYVLEQRRFQLGLMKRISVRSKVCIVAPPPINPSPASRAMRRILCESVRDMKLPLVDPLDFMEDGTVSLPPEHIHEDGRHGNDAYGTWLVGHMIAAGAIPKSGASDAA
;
A
#
# COMPACT_ATOMS: atom_id res chain seq x y z
N MET A 1 -13.92 -1.91 -21.19
CA MET A 1 -12.56 -1.88 -21.79
C MET A 1 -11.62 -2.62 -20.87
N PRO A 2 -10.67 -3.44 -21.37
CA PRO A 2 -9.68 -4.07 -20.51
C PRO A 2 -8.78 -2.99 -19.88
N ILE A 3 -8.53 -3.15 -18.58
CA ILE A 3 -7.59 -2.33 -17.81
C ILE A 3 -6.33 -3.16 -17.54
N ASP A 4 -5.18 -2.49 -17.42
CA ASP A 4 -3.90 -3.12 -17.10
C ASP A 4 -3.74 -3.36 -15.59
N ALA A 5 -4.31 -2.48 -14.76
CA ALA A 5 -4.25 -2.61 -13.30
C ALA A 5 -5.40 -1.89 -12.60
N LEU A 6 -5.80 -2.43 -11.44
CA LEU A 6 -6.69 -1.79 -10.48
C LEU A 6 -5.88 -1.23 -9.31
N VAL A 7 -5.83 0.10 -9.13
CA VAL A 7 -5.06 0.71 -8.03
C VAL A 7 -5.98 1.03 -6.85
N ILE A 8 -5.76 0.37 -5.71
CA ILE A 8 -6.52 0.55 -4.47
C ILE A 8 -5.59 1.03 -3.37
N GLY A 9 -5.95 2.11 -2.67
CA GLY A 9 -5.16 2.45 -1.51
C GLY A 9 -5.56 3.67 -0.70
N ASP A 10 -4.65 4.06 0.17
CA ASP A 10 -4.66 5.33 0.88
C ASP A 10 -4.07 6.46 0.02
N SER A 11 -3.58 7.54 0.64
CA SER A 11 -2.95 8.66 -0.07
C SER A 11 -1.68 8.28 -0.83
N HIS A 12 -0.95 7.23 -0.44
CA HIS A 12 0.26 6.79 -1.16
C HIS A 12 -0.05 6.17 -2.53
N SER A 13 -1.30 5.71 -2.74
CA SER A 13 -1.73 5.20 -4.05
C SER A 13 -1.76 6.27 -5.15
N ARG A 14 -1.67 7.57 -4.80
CA ARG A 14 -1.61 8.66 -5.79
C ARG A 14 -0.37 8.57 -6.67
N ALA A 15 0.80 8.38 -6.07
CA ALA A 15 2.05 8.21 -6.82
C ALA A 15 1.98 6.98 -7.73
N LEU A 16 1.43 5.86 -7.24
CA LEU A 16 1.23 4.66 -8.06
C LEU A 16 0.36 4.91 -9.29
N ARG A 17 -0.75 5.66 -9.13
CA ARG A 17 -1.62 6.03 -10.25
C ARG A 17 -0.89 6.92 -11.25
N SER A 18 -0.13 7.89 -10.76
CA SER A 18 0.70 8.76 -11.60
C SER A 18 1.72 7.96 -12.40
N GLY A 19 2.43 7.05 -11.74
CA GLY A 19 3.39 6.15 -12.39
C GLY A 19 2.77 5.21 -13.41
N CYS A 20 1.57 4.68 -13.14
CA CYS A 20 0.83 3.88 -14.12
C CYS A 20 0.51 4.69 -15.37
N ASN A 21 0.01 5.91 -15.21
CA ASN A 21 -0.29 6.80 -16.34
C ASN A 21 0.97 7.15 -17.12
N ALA A 22 2.08 7.47 -16.44
CA ALA A 22 3.36 7.79 -17.07
C ALA A 22 3.92 6.61 -17.89
N ASN A 23 3.64 5.38 -17.47
CA ASN A 23 4.03 4.15 -18.19
C ASN A 23 3.00 3.70 -19.26
N GLY A 24 1.96 4.50 -19.50
CA GLY A 24 0.93 4.23 -20.52
C GLY A 24 -0.06 3.14 -20.14
N LEU A 25 -0.19 2.80 -18.85
CA LEU A 25 -1.13 1.80 -18.36
C LEU A 25 -2.55 2.37 -18.26
N LYS A 26 -3.53 1.60 -18.76
CA LYS A 26 -4.96 1.86 -18.58
C LYS A 26 -5.36 1.40 -17.20
N ILE A 27 -5.54 2.33 -16.28
CA ILE A 27 -5.91 1.99 -14.90
C ILE A 27 -7.33 2.41 -14.53
N GLN A 28 -7.90 1.66 -13.60
CA GLN A 28 -8.99 2.13 -12.75
C GLN A 28 -8.51 2.09 -11.30
N GLY A 29 -9.21 2.78 -10.41
CA GLY A 29 -8.78 2.75 -9.03
C GLY A 29 -9.55 3.62 -8.09
N PHE A 30 -9.26 3.41 -6.81
CA PHE A 30 -9.89 4.11 -5.72
C PHE A 30 -8.86 4.41 -4.63
N SER A 31 -8.83 5.68 -4.23
CA SER A 31 -8.05 6.15 -3.10
C SER A 31 -8.98 6.74 -2.06
N ALA A 32 -8.81 6.33 -0.80
CA ALA A 32 -9.49 6.94 0.36
C ALA A 32 -8.47 7.47 1.37
N SER A 33 -8.91 8.31 2.31
CA SER A 33 -8.05 8.70 3.42
C SER A 33 -7.68 7.48 4.28
N GLY A 34 -6.52 7.52 4.94
CA GLY A 34 -6.09 6.50 5.90
C GLY A 34 -7.15 6.19 6.96
N THR A 35 -7.90 7.21 7.40
CA THR A 35 -9.02 7.09 8.35
C THR A 35 -10.10 6.11 7.89
N ASN A 36 -10.51 6.14 6.62
CA ASN A 36 -11.53 5.20 6.13
C ASN A 36 -11.08 3.73 6.21
N TRP A 37 -9.77 3.50 6.06
CA TRP A 37 -9.20 2.17 6.16
C TRP A 37 -9.06 1.73 7.62
N ILE A 38 -8.63 2.63 8.50
CA ILE A 38 -8.40 2.36 9.94
C ILE A 38 -9.73 2.15 10.67
N ASP A 39 -10.71 3.03 10.43
CA ASP A 39 -12.03 2.97 11.06
C ASP A 39 -12.91 1.86 10.47
N GLN A 40 -12.36 1.06 9.54
CA GLN A 40 -13.01 -0.09 8.92
C GLN A 40 -14.35 0.27 8.25
N THR A 41 -14.46 1.52 7.77
CA THR A 41 -15.63 1.99 7.04
C THR A 41 -15.69 1.41 5.64
N LEU A 42 -14.58 0.89 5.13
CA LEU A 42 -14.47 0.15 3.87
C LEU A 42 -14.33 -1.35 4.13
N ARG A 43 -15.25 -2.16 3.61
CA ARG A 43 -15.27 -3.62 3.77
C ARG A 43 -15.30 -4.34 2.42
N PHE A 44 -14.94 -5.62 2.43
CA PHE A 44 -15.06 -6.49 1.27
C PHE A 44 -16.41 -7.20 1.27
N ASP A 45 -17.21 -6.92 0.25
CA ASP A 45 -18.41 -7.64 -0.12
C ASP A 45 -18.06 -8.67 -1.21
N ARG A 46 -18.49 -9.93 -1.03
CA ARG A 46 -18.14 -11.02 -1.97
C ARG A 46 -18.72 -10.80 -3.36
N LYS A 47 -19.92 -10.20 -3.46
CA LYS A 47 -20.63 -10.00 -4.71
C LYS A 47 -20.15 -8.74 -5.43
N ARG A 48 -19.93 -7.65 -4.70
CA ARG A 48 -19.69 -6.33 -5.30
C ARG A 48 -18.29 -5.75 -5.08
N GLY A 49 -17.45 -6.39 -4.27
CA GLY A 49 -16.09 -5.96 -3.97
C GLY A 49 -16.03 -4.97 -2.82
N LEU A 50 -15.20 -3.92 -2.92
CA LEU A 50 -15.11 -2.93 -1.84
C LEU A 50 -16.41 -2.14 -1.69
N ARG A 51 -16.90 -1.99 -0.46
CA ARG A 51 -18.07 -1.16 -0.14
C ARG A 51 -17.84 -0.39 1.14
N SER A 52 -18.32 0.85 1.16
CA SER A 52 -18.39 1.66 2.37
C SER A 52 -19.66 1.36 3.16
N THR A 53 -19.52 1.19 4.47
CA THR A 53 -20.64 1.02 5.40
C THR A 53 -21.35 2.33 5.74
N THR A 54 -20.67 3.46 5.60
CA THR A 54 -21.16 4.78 6.04
C THR A 54 -21.29 5.80 4.91
N ASN A 55 -20.65 5.59 3.75
CA ASN A 55 -20.57 6.57 2.68
C ASN A 55 -21.18 6.08 1.35
N ARG A 56 -22.43 6.49 1.08
CA ARG A 56 -23.12 6.19 -0.18
C ARG A 56 -22.41 6.75 -1.42
N GLY A 57 -21.72 7.89 -1.29
CA GLY A 57 -20.94 8.48 -2.38
C GLY A 57 -19.75 7.61 -2.79
N MET A 58 -19.06 6.99 -1.83
CA MET A 58 -18.01 6.02 -2.10
C MET A 58 -18.57 4.77 -2.79
N ASN A 59 -19.73 4.27 -2.36
CA ASN A 59 -20.38 3.15 -3.02
C ASN A 59 -20.71 3.44 -4.48
N ARG A 60 -21.27 4.63 -4.78
CA ARG A 60 -21.49 5.06 -6.17
C ARG A 60 -20.20 5.13 -6.99
N ARG A 61 -19.06 5.47 -6.39
CA ARG A 61 -17.76 5.44 -7.08
C ARG A 61 -17.34 4.02 -7.40
N PHE A 62 -17.50 3.06 -6.48
CA PHE A 62 -17.22 1.66 -6.76
C PHE A 62 -18.14 1.10 -7.86
N ASP A 63 -19.43 1.45 -7.82
CA ASP A 63 -20.39 1.05 -8.85
C ASP A 63 -19.98 1.60 -10.23
N LYS A 64 -19.58 2.87 -10.31
CA LYS A 64 -19.07 3.49 -11.55
C LYS A 64 -17.79 2.82 -12.09
N ILE A 65 -16.88 2.41 -11.20
CA ILE A 65 -15.68 1.67 -11.62
C ILE A 65 -16.10 0.32 -12.22
N ALA A 66 -16.98 -0.41 -11.53
CA ALA A 66 -17.47 -1.72 -11.98
C ALA A 66 -18.20 -1.61 -13.34
N GLU A 67 -19.05 -0.58 -13.50
CA GLU A 67 -19.74 -0.28 -14.76
C GLU A 67 -18.74 0.04 -15.89
N ALA A 68 -17.75 0.90 -15.65
CA ALA A 68 -16.77 1.30 -16.66
C ALA A 68 -15.93 0.12 -17.20
N VAL A 69 -15.69 -0.89 -16.36
CA VAL A 69 -14.95 -2.11 -16.73
C VAL A 69 -15.86 -3.29 -17.10
N GLY A 70 -17.18 -3.14 -16.98
CA GLY A 70 -18.16 -4.15 -17.39
C GLY A 70 -18.25 -5.35 -16.45
N VAL A 71 -18.04 -5.16 -15.14
CA VAL A 71 -18.07 -6.21 -14.12
C VAL A 71 -18.98 -5.82 -12.96
N GLU A 72 -19.50 -6.81 -12.23
CA GLU A 72 -20.26 -6.55 -10.99
C GLU A 72 -19.34 -6.27 -9.80
N ASN A 73 -18.22 -7.00 -9.73
CA ASN A 73 -17.18 -6.83 -8.71
C ASN A 73 -15.93 -6.26 -9.36
N ILE A 74 -15.43 -5.13 -8.84
CA ILE A 74 -14.24 -4.45 -9.38
C ILE A 74 -12.97 -5.34 -9.42
N PHE A 75 -12.95 -6.45 -8.67
CA PHE A 75 -11.85 -7.40 -8.65
C PHE A 75 -11.96 -8.52 -9.69
N ASP A 76 -13.05 -8.58 -10.45
CA ASP A 76 -13.28 -9.57 -11.53
C ASP A 76 -12.77 -9.12 -12.90
N THR A 77 -12.04 -8.01 -12.96
CA THR A 77 -11.53 -7.45 -14.22
C THR A 77 -10.48 -8.32 -14.90
N GLY A 78 -9.91 -9.29 -14.18
CA GLY A 78 -8.75 -10.09 -14.60
C GLY A 78 -7.40 -9.35 -14.46
N ALA A 79 -7.43 -8.03 -14.28
CA ALA A 79 -6.24 -7.22 -14.04
C ALA A 79 -5.73 -7.35 -12.59
N PRO A 80 -4.41 -7.26 -12.36
CA PRO A 80 -3.88 -7.24 -11.00
C PRO A 80 -4.35 -6.01 -10.22
N ALA A 81 -4.65 -6.23 -8.94
CA ALA A 81 -4.93 -5.17 -7.99
C ALA A 81 -3.65 -4.73 -7.26
N LEU A 82 -3.24 -3.47 -7.46
CA LEU A 82 -2.12 -2.85 -6.76
C LEU A 82 -2.66 -2.22 -5.47
N ILE A 83 -2.27 -2.78 -4.33
CA ILE A 83 -2.87 -2.43 -3.04
C ILE A 83 -1.85 -1.74 -2.13
N SER A 84 -2.10 -0.47 -1.81
CA SER A 84 -1.29 0.35 -0.87
C SER A 84 -2.16 0.83 0.29
N LEU A 85 -2.19 0.08 1.41
CA LEU A 85 -3.07 0.36 2.57
C LEU A 85 -2.31 0.54 3.89
N PHE A 86 -1.03 0.86 3.82
CA PHE A 86 -0.13 0.86 4.96
C PHE A 86 0.33 2.26 5.35
N ASN A 87 -0.56 3.24 5.43
CA ASN A 87 -0.24 4.56 5.98
C ASN A 87 0.48 4.43 7.34
N LEU A 88 1.78 4.73 7.37
CA LEU A 88 2.63 4.60 8.56
C LEU A 88 2.42 5.75 9.54
N GLY A 89 2.13 6.96 9.05
CA GLY A 89 2.00 8.14 9.90
C GLY A 89 0.94 8.01 11.01
N ARG A 90 -0.11 7.22 10.78
CA ARG A 90 -1.12 6.92 11.81
C ARG A 90 -0.69 5.83 12.80
N LEU A 91 0.13 4.87 12.38
CA LEU A 91 0.72 3.86 13.30
C LEU A 91 1.75 4.53 14.20
N SER A 92 2.71 5.24 13.60
CA SER A 92 3.76 5.92 14.35
C SER A 92 3.18 7.03 15.21
N GLY A 93 2.19 7.78 14.73
CA GLY A 93 1.54 8.84 15.50
C GLY A 93 0.86 8.34 16.78
N GLY A 94 0.13 7.23 16.72
CA GLY A 94 -0.49 6.62 17.91
C GLY A 94 0.56 6.10 18.89
N PHE A 95 1.63 5.50 18.38
CA PHE A 95 2.72 4.97 19.19
C PHE A 95 3.51 6.08 19.91
N SER A 96 3.91 7.13 19.18
CA SER A 96 4.66 8.27 19.74
C SER A 96 3.82 9.13 20.70
N TRP A 97 2.51 9.24 20.51
CA TRP A 97 1.62 9.96 21.43
C TRP A 97 1.66 9.41 22.87
N HIS A 98 1.99 8.13 23.02
CA HIS A 98 2.09 7.46 24.31
C HIS A 98 3.55 7.38 24.83
N ASN A 99 4.46 8.19 24.29
CA ASN A 99 5.88 8.26 24.65
C ASN A 99 6.61 6.90 24.57
N HIS A 100 6.15 6.00 23.70
CA HIS A 100 6.83 4.73 23.45
C HIS A 100 7.95 4.93 22.44
N HIS A 101 9.11 4.36 22.74
CA HIS A 101 10.30 4.43 21.90
C HIS A 101 10.70 3.04 21.42
N VAL A 102 11.20 2.97 20.19
CA VAL A 102 11.85 1.77 19.68
C VAL A 102 13.34 2.02 19.82
N PRO A 103 14.05 1.30 20.71
CA PRO A 103 15.47 1.53 20.92
C PRO A 103 16.25 1.29 19.62
N GLU A 104 17.15 2.21 19.29
CA GLU A 104 18.28 1.91 18.41
C GLU A 104 19.38 1.26 19.26
N GLU A 105 20.25 0.43 18.65
CA GLU A 105 21.22 -0.39 19.38
C GLU A 105 22.11 0.43 20.34
N ASP A 106 22.31 1.72 20.07
CA ASP A 106 23.19 2.63 20.80
C ASP A 106 22.49 3.75 21.59
N ASP A 107 21.15 3.88 21.53
CA ASP A 107 20.45 5.04 22.11
C ASP A 107 19.31 4.62 23.06
N ARG A 108 19.70 4.18 24.26
CA ARG A 108 18.78 3.94 25.37
C ARG A 108 18.75 5.17 26.27
N ASP A 109 17.98 6.18 25.87
CA ASP A 109 17.55 7.23 26.79
C ASP A 109 16.88 6.56 28.01
N ALA A 110 17.42 6.79 29.20
CA ALA A 110 16.96 6.17 30.43
C ALA A 110 15.53 6.61 30.82
N ASP A 111 15.08 7.76 30.31
CA ASP A 111 13.78 8.35 30.61
C ASP A 111 12.70 7.98 29.58
N ALA A 112 13.07 7.26 28.51
CA ALA A 112 12.16 6.81 27.46
C ALA A 112 11.48 5.47 27.81
N LEU A 113 10.18 5.33 27.49
CA LEU A 113 9.46 4.06 27.59
C LEU A 113 9.79 3.18 26.38
N HIS A 114 10.91 2.46 26.46
CA HIS A 114 11.33 1.51 25.44
C HIS A 114 10.37 0.32 25.35
N VAL A 115 9.89 0.02 24.14
CA VAL A 115 9.09 -1.19 23.92
C VAL A 115 9.96 -2.36 23.52
N SER A 116 9.53 -3.57 23.91
CA SER A 116 10.14 -4.78 23.39
C SER A 116 9.79 -4.96 21.89
N PRO A 117 10.66 -5.62 21.11
CA PRO A 117 10.34 -5.98 19.73
C PRO A 117 9.04 -6.81 19.59
N ALA A 118 8.75 -7.67 20.56
CA ALA A 118 7.53 -8.47 20.61
C ALA A 118 6.28 -7.59 20.77
N PHE A 119 6.31 -6.64 21.72
CA PHE A 119 5.20 -5.70 21.90
C PHE A 119 4.95 -4.85 20.64
N LEU A 120 6.02 -4.34 20.02
CA LEU A 120 5.89 -3.57 18.78
C LEU A 120 5.25 -4.41 17.66
N ARG A 121 5.65 -5.68 17.53
CA ARG A 121 5.05 -6.61 16.56
C ARG A 121 3.56 -6.78 16.81
N ASP A 122 3.17 -7.10 18.04
CA ASP A 122 1.77 -7.29 18.40
C ASP A 122 0.93 -6.03 18.19
N TYR A 123 1.47 -4.87 18.57
CA TYR A 123 0.84 -3.58 18.33
C TYR A 123 0.58 -3.35 16.84
N VAL A 124 1.60 -3.51 15.99
CA VAL A 124 1.46 -3.29 14.54
C VAL A 124 0.46 -4.27 13.94
N LEU A 125 0.55 -5.54 14.31
CA LEU A 125 -0.34 -6.58 13.81
C LEU A 125 -1.79 -6.35 14.22
N GLU A 126 -2.05 -5.96 15.47
CA GLU A 126 -3.41 -5.67 15.93
C GLU A 126 -3.97 -4.45 15.19
N GLN A 127 -3.18 -3.37 15.08
CA GLN A 127 -3.58 -2.15 14.37
C GLN A 127 -3.77 -2.33 12.86
N ARG A 128 -3.25 -3.41 12.27
CA ARG A 128 -3.35 -3.70 10.83
C ARG A 128 -4.05 -5.01 10.49
N ARG A 129 -4.59 -5.70 11.49
CA ARG A 129 -5.30 -6.97 11.32
C ARG A 129 -6.40 -6.89 10.28
N PHE A 130 -7.15 -5.79 10.30
CA PHE A 130 -8.24 -5.56 9.34
C PHE A 130 -7.73 -5.45 7.90
N GLN A 131 -6.71 -4.64 7.65
CA GLN A 131 -6.15 -4.39 6.31
C GLN A 131 -5.46 -5.65 5.78
N LEU A 132 -4.71 -6.37 6.61
CA LEU A 132 -4.08 -7.65 6.24
C LEU A 132 -5.17 -8.69 5.87
N GLY A 133 -6.22 -8.81 6.67
CA GLY A 133 -7.36 -9.68 6.37
C GLY A 133 -8.15 -9.24 5.13
N LEU A 134 -8.22 -7.93 4.85
CA LEU A 134 -8.82 -7.40 3.63
C LEU A 134 -8.01 -7.80 2.39
N MET A 135 -6.69 -7.61 2.41
CA MET A 135 -5.78 -8.01 1.34
C MET A 135 -5.88 -9.52 1.06
N LYS A 136 -5.90 -10.35 2.12
CA LYS A 136 -6.05 -11.80 1.95
C LYS A 136 -7.38 -12.16 1.30
N ARG A 137 -8.50 -11.54 1.70
CA ARG A 137 -9.81 -11.78 1.09
C ARG A 137 -9.85 -11.37 -0.38
N ILE A 138 -9.23 -10.25 -0.74
CA ILE A 138 -9.13 -9.81 -2.13
C ILE A 138 -8.28 -10.80 -2.95
N SER A 139 -7.17 -11.31 -2.38
CA SER A 139 -6.27 -12.25 -3.06
C SER A 139 -6.90 -13.58 -3.45
N VAL A 140 -7.97 -14.00 -2.76
CA VAL A 140 -8.71 -15.22 -3.11
C VAL A 140 -9.51 -15.02 -4.41
N ARG A 141 -9.80 -13.77 -4.79
CA ARG A 141 -10.65 -13.43 -5.94
C ARG A 141 -9.86 -12.87 -7.12
N SER A 142 -8.77 -12.15 -6.87
CA SER A 142 -8.00 -11.44 -7.89
C SER A 142 -6.50 -11.57 -7.65
N LYS A 143 -5.72 -11.42 -8.72
CA LYS A 143 -4.27 -11.26 -8.61
C LYS A 143 -4.00 -9.98 -7.83
N VAL A 144 -3.23 -10.06 -6.75
CA VAL A 144 -2.88 -8.89 -5.94
C VAL A 144 -1.38 -8.67 -5.97
N CYS A 145 -0.99 -7.39 -5.95
CA CYS A 145 0.35 -6.95 -5.64
C CYS A 145 0.24 -5.93 -4.51
N ILE A 146 0.73 -6.30 -3.33
CA ILE A 146 0.77 -5.38 -2.21
C ILE A 146 1.98 -4.46 -2.40
N VAL A 147 1.79 -3.16 -2.25
CA VAL A 147 2.88 -2.19 -2.34
C VAL A 147 3.20 -1.69 -0.95
N ALA A 148 4.46 -1.86 -0.53
CA ALA A 148 4.92 -1.39 0.77
C ALA A 148 4.86 0.14 0.86
N PRO A 149 4.72 0.72 2.07
CA PRO A 149 4.86 2.15 2.26
C PRO A 149 6.19 2.66 1.71
N PRO A 150 6.21 3.84 1.07
CA PRO A 150 7.46 4.47 0.69
C PRO A 150 8.28 4.79 1.97
N PRO A 151 9.58 4.46 2.01
CA PRO A 151 10.45 4.79 3.13
C PRO A 151 10.80 6.28 3.09
N ILE A 152 9.95 7.14 3.63
CA ILE A 152 10.15 8.60 3.61
C ILE A 152 10.47 9.09 5.02
N ASN A 153 11.68 9.64 5.18
CA ASN A 153 12.19 10.16 6.45
C ASN A 153 11.86 9.26 7.66
N PRO A 154 12.14 7.95 7.59
CA PRO A 154 11.54 7.04 8.55
C PRO A 154 12.29 7.11 9.88
N SER A 155 11.58 7.50 10.94
CA SER A 155 12.04 7.33 12.32
C SER A 155 12.33 5.85 12.62
N PRO A 156 13.12 5.54 13.65
CA PRO A 156 13.45 4.15 14.03
C PRO A 156 12.19 3.29 14.20
N ALA A 157 11.18 3.86 14.88
CA ALA A 157 9.87 3.23 15.04
C ALA A 157 9.17 2.96 13.70
N SER A 158 9.11 3.95 12.80
CA SER A 158 8.46 3.76 11.50
C SER A 158 9.18 2.74 10.60
N ARG A 159 10.53 2.67 10.66
CA ARG A 159 11.31 1.63 9.99
C ARG A 159 10.96 0.24 10.51
N ALA A 160 10.94 0.07 11.83
CA ALA A 160 10.60 -1.19 12.47
C ALA A 160 9.16 -1.63 12.15
N MET A 161 8.19 -0.70 12.23
CA MET A 161 6.79 -0.97 11.89
C MET A 161 6.63 -1.36 10.41
N ARG A 162 7.30 -0.64 9.51
CA ARG A 162 7.31 -0.97 8.07
C ARG A 162 7.83 -2.38 7.82
N ARG A 163 8.95 -2.74 8.45
CA ARG A 163 9.53 -4.09 8.37
C ARG A 163 8.54 -5.15 8.81
N ILE A 164 7.91 -4.97 9.99
CA ILE A 164 6.89 -5.89 10.51
C ILE A 164 5.75 -6.07 9.49
N LEU A 165 5.26 -4.99 8.87
CA LEU A 165 4.19 -5.09 7.87
C LEU A 165 4.63 -5.84 6.63
N CYS A 166 5.83 -5.58 6.12
CA CYS A 166 6.36 -6.25 4.95
C CYS A 166 6.56 -7.76 5.21
N GLU A 167 7.14 -8.13 6.35
CA GLU A 167 7.24 -9.52 6.81
C GLU A 167 5.87 -10.18 6.90
N SER A 168 4.88 -9.50 7.49
CA SER A 168 3.52 -10.05 7.64
C SER A 168 2.86 -10.34 6.29
N VAL A 169 3.08 -9.49 5.28
CA VAL A 169 2.58 -9.74 3.92
C VAL A 169 3.27 -10.95 3.29
N ARG A 170 4.60 -11.05 3.44
CA ARG A 170 5.39 -12.19 2.96
C ARG A 170 4.96 -13.49 3.65
N ASP A 171 4.68 -13.48 4.95
CA ASP A 171 4.20 -14.62 5.74
C ASP A 171 2.83 -15.11 5.25
N MET A 172 1.94 -14.20 4.86
CA MET A 172 0.65 -14.54 4.23
C MET A 172 0.77 -15.10 2.81
N LYS A 173 2.00 -15.20 2.27
CA LYS A 173 2.34 -15.60 0.91
C LYS A 173 1.66 -14.73 -0.16
N LEU A 174 1.54 -13.43 0.12
CA LEU A 174 1.04 -12.46 -0.85
C LEU A 174 2.23 -11.80 -1.57
N PRO A 175 2.12 -11.53 -2.89
CA PRO A 175 3.13 -10.75 -3.60
C PRO A 175 3.28 -9.36 -2.97
N LEU A 176 4.53 -8.99 -2.68
CA LEU A 176 4.90 -7.70 -2.12
C LEU A 176 5.92 -7.04 -3.06
N VAL A 177 5.66 -5.78 -3.38
CA VAL A 177 6.65 -4.88 -3.96
C VAL A 177 7.09 -3.91 -2.88
N ASP A 178 8.33 -4.06 -2.46
CA ASP A 178 8.99 -3.15 -1.54
C ASP A 178 9.90 -2.22 -2.35
N PRO A 179 9.69 -0.88 -2.32
CA PRO A 179 10.60 0.07 -2.96
C PRO A 179 12.08 -0.13 -2.61
N LEU A 180 12.39 -0.57 -1.38
CA LEU A 180 13.77 -0.81 -0.96
C LEU A 180 14.44 -1.95 -1.74
N ASP A 181 13.66 -2.90 -2.28
CA ASP A 181 14.19 -4.01 -3.08
C ASP A 181 14.78 -3.52 -4.43
N PHE A 182 14.54 -2.25 -4.81
CA PHE A 182 15.05 -1.63 -6.03
C PHE A 182 16.07 -0.52 -5.78
N MET A 183 16.53 -0.38 -4.54
CA MET A 183 17.51 0.62 -4.13
C MET A 183 18.83 -0.06 -3.78
N GLU A 184 19.89 0.73 -3.65
CA GLU A 184 21.19 0.21 -3.20
C GLU A 184 21.08 -0.39 -1.79
N ASP A 185 21.86 -1.45 -1.54
CA ASP A 185 21.90 -2.11 -0.24
C ASP A 185 22.22 -1.10 0.87
N GLY A 186 21.46 -1.17 1.96
CA GLY A 186 21.59 -0.24 3.09
C GLY A 186 20.82 1.08 2.95
N THR A 187 20.14 1.31 1.82
CA THR A 187 19.26 2.48 1.69
C THR A 187 18.09 2.38 2.68
N VAL A 188 17.88 3.44 3.46
CA VAL A 188 16.80 3.51 4.46
C VAL A 188 15.72 4.52 4.11
N SER A 189 15.93 5.38 3.10
CA SER A 189 14.94 6.35 2.65
C SER A 189 14.98 6.58 1.14
N LEU A 190 13.86 7.01 0.57
CA LEU A 190 13.80 7.49 -0.80
C LEU A 190 14.76 8.68 -1.01
N PRO A 191 15.35 8.82 -2.21
CA PRO A 191 16.15 9.98 -2.51
C PRO A 191 15.26 11.23 -2.58
N PRO A 192 15.79 12.45 -2.31
CA PRO A 192 14.99 13.66 -2.20
C PRO A 192 14.10 13.95 -3.41
N GLU A 193 14.56 13.66 -4.62
CA GLU A 193 13.84 13.82 -5.88
C GLU A 193 12.61 12.90 -6.02
N HIS A 194 12.47 11.90 -5.16
CA HIS A 194 11.31 11.00 -5.09
C HIS A 194 10.32 11.39 -3.98
N ILE A 195 10.65 12.38 -3.16
CA ILE A 195 9.83 12.83 -2.04
C ILE A 195 8.98 14.04 -2.47
N HIS A 196 7.70 14.02 -2.10
CA HIS A 196 6.80 15.16 -2.30
C HIS A 196 7.14 16.29 -1.33
N GLU A 197 6.81 17.54 -1.70
CA GLU A 197 7.07 18.74 -0.88
C GLU A 197 6.48 18.70 0.53
N ASP A 198 5.53 17.79 0.80
CA ASP A 198 4.94 17.63 2.13
C ASP A 198 5.76 16.74 3.07
N GLY A 199 6.86 16.17 2.56
CA GLY A 199 7.79 15.30 3.29
C GLY A 199 7.17 13.98 3.75
N ARG A 200 5.99 13.60 3.24
CA ARG A 200 5.21 12.43 3.70
C ARG A 200 4.80 11.48 2.58
N HIS A 201 4.73 11.96 1.34
CA HIS A 201 4.32 11.16 0.19
C HIS A 201 5.44 11.04 -0.84
N GLY A 202 5.39 9.98 -1.64
CA GLY A 202 6.17 9.92 -2.86
C GLY A 202 5.54 10.82 -3.91
N ASN A 203 6.37 11.46 -4.73
CA ASN A 203 5.91 12.31 -5.82
C ASN A 203 5.67 11.51 -7.12
N ASP A 204 5.42 12.21 -8.23
CA ASP A 204 5.18 11.58 -9.54
C ASP A 204 6.43 10.86 -10.09
N ALA A 205 7.62 11.37 -9.81
CA ALA A 205 8.88 10.73 -10.22
C ALA A 205 9.06 9.38 -9.51
N TYR A 206 8.81 9.34 -8.19
CA TYR A 206 8.77 8.10 -7.43
C TYR A 206 7.74 7.10 -7.99
N GLY A 207 6.53 7.59 -8.29
CA GLY A 207 5.48 6.77 -8.88
C GLY A 207 5.94 6.12 -10.19
N THR A 208 6.50 6.92 -11.09
CA THR A 208 7.00 6.48 -12.40
C THR A 208 8.11 5.47 -12.26
N TRP A 209 9.10 5.75 -11.40
CA TRP A 209 10.22 4.86 -11.10
C TRP A 209 9.74 3.51 -10.56
N LEU A 210 8.89 3.51 -9.54
CA LEU A 210 8.42 2.27 -8.90
C LEU A 210 7.59 1.43 -9.86
N VAL A 211 6.65 2.04 -10.59
CA VAL A 211 5.82 1.31 -11.55
C VAL A 211 6.66 0.74 -12.70
N GLY A 212 7.68 1.46 -13.15
CA GLY A 212 8.64 0.94 -14.13
C GLY A 212 9.30 -0.36 -13.65
N HIS A 213 9.76 -0.39 -12.39
CA HIS A 213 10.32 -1.59 -11.78
C HIS A 213 9.29 -2.72 -11.62
N MET A 214 8.04 -2.39 -11.27
CA MET A 214 6.95 -3.37 -11.18
C MET A 214 6.64 -4.02 -12.54
N ILE A 215 6.69 -3.25 -13.63
CA ILE A 215 6.53 -3.77 -14.99
C ILE A 215 7.71 -4.68 -15.35
N ALA A 216 8.94 -4.23 -15.11
CA ALA A 216 10.16 -5.00 -15.40
C ALA A 216 10.20 -6.32 -14.62
N ALA A 217 9.72 -6.32 -13.38
CA ALA A 217 9.59 -7.52 -12.55
C ALA A 217 8.38 -8.41 -12.90
N GLY A 218 7.56 -8.03 -13.89
CA GLY A 218 6.37 -8.79 -14.30
C GLY A 218 5.21 -8.73 -13.31
N ALA A 219 5.24 -7.83 -12.32
CA ALA A 219 4.15 -7.63 -11.37
C ALA A 219 2.91 -6.96 -12.01
N ILE A 220 3.10 -6.23 -13.11
CA ILE A 220 2.04 -5.62 -13.91
C ILE A 220 2.21 -6.05 -15.37
N PRO A 221 1.24 -6.76 -15.97
CA PRO A 221 1.27 -7.05 -17.40
C PRO A 221 0.93 -5.79 -18.19
N LYS A 222 1.68 -5.50 -19.26
CA LYS A 222 1.37 -4.41 -20.18
C LYS A 222 0.53 -4.94 -21.33
N SER A 223 -0.76 -4.60 -21.39
CA SER A 223 -1.63 -5.02 -22.50
C SER A 223 -1.11 -4.43 -23.81
N GLY A 224 -0.82 -5.28 -24.79
CA GLY A 224 -0.30 -4.86 -26.11
C GLY A 224 1.20 -5.04 -26.30
N ALA A 225 1.93 -5.55 -25.30
CA ALA A 225 3.17 -6.27 -25.58
C ALA A 225 2.78 -7.63 -26.20
N SER A 226 2.49 -7.62 -27.51
CA SER A 226 2.51 -8.83 -28.31
C SER A 226 3.85 -9.52 -28.04
N ASP A 227 3.84 -10.82 -27.77
CA ASP A 227 5.03 -11.66 -27.89
C ASP A 227 5.61 -11.43 -29.29
N ALA A 228 6.67 -10.63 -29.33
CA ALA A 228 7.58 -10.49 -30.45
C ALA A 228 8.94 -10.95 -29.92
N ALA A 229 9.02 -12.25 -29.61
CA ALA A 229 10.23 -13.06 -29.60
C ALA A 229 9.82 -14.54 -29.63
#